data_AF-A0A7C3NR83-F1
#
_entry.id   AF-A0A7C3NR83-F1
#
_cell.length_a   1.000
_cell.length_b   1.000
_cell.length_c   1.000
_cell.angle_alpha   90.00
_cell.angle_beta   90.00
_cell.angle_gamma   90.00
#
_symmetry.space_group_name_H-M   'P 1'
#
loop_
_entity.id
_entity.type
_entity.pdbx_description
1 polymer ?
#
loop_
_entity_poly.entity_id
_entity_poly.type
_entity_poly.pdbx_seq_one_letter_code
_entity_poly.pdbx_strand_id
1 'polypeptide(L)' 'MSLLRLFLFLLLCYVVLAAIKAFAAGRKQRRARAGAAVRADGEEMVQDPQCQSYVPKSEAVFESGRYFCSRECARLYLAR' A
#
# COMPACT_ATOMS: atom_id res chain seq x y z
N MET A 1 -8.02 -28.18 -18.24
CA MET A 1 -8.18 -26.82 -18.82
C MET A 1 -8.23 -25.75 -17.72
N SER A 2 -7.24 -25.71 -16.82
CA SER A 2 -7.30 -24.85 -15.61
C SER A 2 -5.97 -24.20 -15.22
N LEU A 3 -4.83 -24.72 -15.70
CA LEU A 3 -3.49 -24.20 -15.38
C LEU A 3 -3.23 -22.82 -15.99
N LEU A 4 -3.70 -22.59 -17.23
CA LEU A 4 -3.55 -21.30 -17.90
C LEU A 4 -4.32 -20.18 -17.16
N ARG A 5 -5.50 -20.51 -16.62
CA ARG A 5 -6.34 -19.57 -15.86
C ARG A 5 -5.71 -19.21 -14.51
N LEU A 6 -5.11 -20.20 -13.84
CA LEU A 6 -4.36 -20.00 -12.59
C LEU A 6 -3.11 -19.13 -12.81
N PHE A 7 -2.34 -19.40 -13.87
CA PHE A 7 -1.19 -18.58 -14.25
C PHE A 7 -1.60 -17.14 -14.57
N LEU A 8 -2.72 -16.95 -15.27
CA LEU A 8 -3.25 -15.62 -15.57
C LEU A 8 -3.62 -14.86 -14.30
N PHE A 9 -4.25 -15.52 -13.32
CA PHE A 9 -4.60 -14.92 -12.04
C PHE A 9 -3.36 -14.54 -11.21
N LEU A 10 -2.35 -15.41 -11.16
CA LEU A 10 -1.07 -15.12 -10.50
C LEU A 10 -0.37 -13.92 -11.14
N LEU A 11 -0.32 -13.88 -12.47
CA LEU A 11 0.26 -12.76 -13.22
C LEU A 11 -0.50 -11.46 -12.93
N LEU A 12 -1.83 -11.51 -12.95
CA LEU A 12 -2.68 -10.35 -12.68
C LEU A 12 -2.45 -9.82 -11.25
N CYS A 13 -2.42 -10.71 -10.26
CA CYS A 13 -2.15 -10.35 -8.87
C CYS A 13 -0.75 -9.71 -8.72
N TYR A 14 0.26 -10.28 -9.37
CA TYR A 14 1.62 -9.74 -9.39
C TYR A 14 1.67 -8.33 -10.01
N VAL A 15 0.99 -8.12 -11.14
CA VAL A 15 0.94 -6.81 -11.82
C VAL A 15 0.22 -5.77 -10.95
N VAL A 16 -0.87 -6.14 -10.27
CA VAL A 16 -1.59 -5.24 -9.35
C VAL A 16 -0.67 -4.83 -8.18
N LEU A 17 0.05 -5.78 -7.58
CA LEU A 17 1.01 -5.48 -6.50
C LEU A 17 2.17 -4.59 -7.00
N ALA A 18 2.71 -4.88 -8.18
CA ALA A 18 3.78 -4.09 -8.79
C ALA A 18 3.31 -2.66 -9.10
N ALA A 19 2.10 -2.49 -9.62
CA ALA A 19 1.51 -1.19 -9.92
C ALA A 19 1.29 -0.36 -8.66
N ILE A 20 0.77 -0.96 -7.58
CA ILE A 20 0.60 -0.29 -6.28
C ILE A 20 1.96 0.17 -5.75
N LYS A 21 2.97 -0.69 -5.81
CA LYS A 21 4.34 -0.39 -5.34
C LYS A 21 4.99 0.74 -6.17
N ALA A 22 4.77 0.77 -7.48
CA ALA A 22 5.21 1.85 -8.36
C ALA A 22 4.49 3.17 -8.04
N PHE A 23 3.19 3.12 -7.77
CA PHE A 23 2.40 4.30 -7.42
C PHE A 23 2.77 4.86 -6.02
N ALA A 24 3.08 3.99 -5.07
CA ALA A 24 3.59 4.38 -3.75
C ALA A 24 5.00 5.00 -3.86
N ALA A 25 5.89 4.42 -4.67
CA ALA A 25 7.22 4.97 -4.92
C ALA A 25 7.17 6.36 -5.58
N GLY A 26 6.23 6.57 -6.53
CA GLY A 26 5.99 7.88 -7.15
C GLY A 26 5.54 8.97 -6.16
N ARG A 27 4.80 8.61 -5.09
CA ARG A 27 4.43 9.57 -4.03
C ARG A 27 5.61 9.91 -3.11
N LYS A 28 6.52 8.97 -2.86
CA LYS A 28 7.73 9.18 -2.05
C LYS A 28 8.61 10.29 -2.64
N GLN A 29 8.72 10.34 -3.97
CA GLN A 29 9.60 11.28 -4.65
C GLN A 29 9.06 12.73 -4.65
N ARG A 30 7.74 12.93 -4.50
CA ARG A 30 7.13 14.27 -4.43
C ARG A 30 7.21 14.92 -3.04
N ARG A 31 7.37 14.14 -1.96
CA ARG A 31 7.51 14.65 -0.57
C ARG A 31 8.93 14.65 -0.02
N ALA A 32 9.89 13.96 -0.65
CA ALA A 32 11.31 14.05 -0.30
C ALA A 32 11.86 15.49 -0.36
N ARG A 33 11.22 16.40 -1.10
CA ARG A 33 11.56 17.83 -1.08
C ARG A 33 10.92 18.64 0.06
N ALA A 34 9.97 18.07 0.81
CA ALA A 34 9.25 18.77 1.90
C ALA A 34 9.49 18.18 3.30
N GLY A 35 10.05 16.95 3.41
CA GLY A 35 10.17 16.21 4.68
C GLY A 35 11.58 15.83 5.11
N ALA A 36 12.64 16.31 4.44
CA ALA A 36 14.02 15.91 4.72
C ALA A 36 14.56 16.32 6.12
N ALA A 37 13.76 16.99 6.96
CA ALA A 37 14.20 17.54 8.23
C ALA A 37 13.59 16.87 9.49
N VAL A 38 12.63 15.94 9.36
CA VAL A 38 11.88 15.47 10.53
C VAL A 38 11.80 13.95 10.56
N ARG A 39 12.52 13.36 11.52
CA ARG A 39 12.39 11.99 12.08
C ARG A 39 13.33 10.92 11.52
N ALA A 40 14.56 11.00 12.03
CA ALA A 40 15.48 9.88 12.20
C ALA A 40 15.13 8.97 13.41
N ASP A 41 13.94 9.12 13.99
CA ASP A 41 13.46 8.31 15.11
C ASP A 41 12.32 7.42 14.57
N GLY A 42 12.46 6.10 14.72
CA GLY A 42 11.67 5.09 14.02
C GLY A 42 10.16 5.31 14.14
N GLU A 43 9.53 5.78 13.05
CA GLU A 43 8.08 5.92 13.01
C GLU A 43 7.41 4.56 13.17
N GLU A 44 6.32 4.51 13.95
CA GLU A 44 5.54 3.29 14.17
C GLU A 44 5.01 2.77 12.82
N MET A 45 5.46 1.57 12.43
CA MET A 45 5.05 0.94 11.18
C MET A 45 3.75 0.17 11.42
N VAL A 46 2.71 0.51 10.68
CA VAL A 46 1.40 -0.14 10.74
C VAL A 46 1.18 -0.99 9.48
N GLN A 47 0.50 -2.12 9.63
CA GLN A 47 0.22 -3.04 8.53
C GLN A 47 -1.16 -2.75 7.92
N ASP A 48 -1.21 -2.62 6.59
CA ASP A 48 -2.46 -2.54 5.83
C ASP A 48 -3.17 -3.91 5.82
N PRO A 49 -4.44 -4.01 6.24
CA PRO A 49 -5.15 -5.29 6.33
C PRO A 49 -5.64 -5.84 4.97
N GLN A 50 -5.62 -5.02 3.91
CA GLN A 50 -5.98 -5.43 2.56
C GLN A 50 -4.77 -6.07 1.87
N CYS A 51 -3.69 -5.31 1.71
CA CYS A 51 -2.51 -5.72 0.94
C CYS A 51 -1.34 -6.22 1.80
N GLN A 52 -1.47 -6.18 3.12
CA GLN A 52 -0.47 -6.63 4.09
C GLN A 52 0.86 -5.85 4.04
N SER A 53 0.88 -4.69 3.37
CA SER A 53 2.04 -3.81 3.30
C SER A 53 2.22 -3.05 4.60
N TYR A 54 3.47 -2.89 5.04
CA TYR A 54 3.82 -2.00 6.15
C TYR A 54 4.01 -0.56 5.65
N VAL A 55 3.42 0.40 6.34
CA VAL A 55 3.49 1.83 6.04
C VAL A 55 3.70 2.60 7.35
N PRO A 56 4.43 3.73 7.35
CA PRO A 56 4.53 4.56 8.55
C PRO A 56 3.15 5.05 8.97
N LYS A 57 2.83 5.01 10.27
CA LYS A 57 1.55 5.45 10.83
C LYS A 57 1.22 6.91 10.48
N SER A 58 2.25 7.75 10.35
CA SER A 58 2.14 9.14 9.90
C SER A 58 1.69 9.29 8.44
N GLU A 59 1.97 8.28 7.61
CA GLU A 59 1.60 8.24 6.19
C GLU A 59 0.38 7.36 5.91
N ALA A 60 -0.04 6.54 6.87
CA ALA A 60 -1.17 5.64 6.75
C ALA A 60 -2.51 6.39 6.73
N VAL A 61 -3.43 5.90 5.89
CA VAL A 61 -4.83 6.32 5.89
C VAL A 61 -5.54 5.59 7.01
N PHE A 62 -6.01 6.32 8.02
CA PHE A 62 -6.83 5.76 9.09
C PHE A 62 -8.30 5.81 8.72
N GLU A 63 -8.94 4.64 8.60
CA GLU A 63 -10.34 4.53 8.22
C GLU A 63 -10.97 3.34 8.96
N SER A 64 -12.18 3.49 9.49
CA SER A 64 -12.91 2.42 10.22
C SER A 64 -12.15 1.76 11.39
N GLY A 65 -11.21 2.48 12.04
CA GLY A 65 -10.40 1.91 13.12
C GLY A 65 -9.19 1.11 12.65
N ARG A 66 -8.87 1.12 11.35
CA ARG A 66 -7.73 0.41 10.76
C ARG A 66 -6.85 1.36 9.96
N TYR A 67 -5.57 1.01 9.80
CA TYR A 67 -4.61 1.74 9.02
C TYR A 67 -4.42 1.09 7.65
N PHE A 68 -4.39 1.91 6.60
CA PHE A 68 -4.24 1.48 5.21
C PHE A 68 -3.10 2.25 4.53
N CYS A 69 -2.43 1.63 3.58
CA CYS A 69 -1.41 2.28 2.76
C CYS A 69 -2.03 3.27 1.76
N SER A 70 -3.32 3.13 1.45
CA SER A 70 -4.03 4.01 0.53
C SER A 70 -5.54 4.03 0.77
N ARG A 71 -6.20 5.10 0.30
CA ARG A 71 -7.67 5.21 0.30
C ARG A 71 -8.34 4.13 -0.54
N GLU A 72 -7.68 3.68 -1.62
CA GLU A 72 -8.20 2.60 -2.46
C GLU A 72 -8.20 1.27 -1.70
N CYS A 73 -7.12 0.97 -0.95
CA CYS A 73 -7.06 -0.21 -0.09
C CYS A 73 -8.13 -0.17 1.00
N ALA A 74 -8.34 0.99 1.63
CA ALA A 74 -9.43 1.17 2.59
C ALA A 74 -10.79 0.91 1.95
N ARG A 75 -11.06 1.49 0.78
CA ARG A 75 -12.32 1.30 0.03
C ARG A 75 -12.55 -0.16 -0.37
N LEU A 76 -11.54 -0.82 -0.94
CA LEU A 76 -11.63 -2.23 -1.34
C LEU A 76 -11.81 -3.17 -0.14
N TYR A 77 -11.22 -2.83 1.01
CA TYR A 77 -11.39 -3.57 2.24
C TYR A 77 -12.79 -3.39 2.83
N LEU A 78 -13.33 -2.17 2.80
CA LEU A 78 -14.66 -1.83 3.33
C LEU A 78 -15.82 -2.22 2.42
N ALA A 79 -15.57 -2.37 1.12
CA ALA A 79 -16.55 -2.88 0.16
C ALA A 79 -16.70 -4.41 0.20
N ARG A 80 -15.94 -5.09 1.05
CA ARG A 80 -15.99 -6.53 1.28
C ARG A 80 -16.90 -6.86 2.45
#